data_AF-A0A4S3LD98-F1
#
_entry.id   AF-A0A4S3LD98-F1
#
_cell.length_a   1.000
_cell.length_b   1.000
_cell.length_c   1.000
_cell.angle_alpha   90.00
_cell.angle_beta   90.00
_cell.angle_gamma   90.00
#
_symmetry.space_group_name_H-M   'P 1'
#
loop_
_entity.id
_entity.type
_entity.pdbx_description
1 polymer ?
#
loop_
_entity_poly.entity_id
_entity_poly.type
_entity_poly.pdbx_seq_one_letter_code
_entity_poly.pdbx_strand_id
1 'polypeptide(L)'
;GYITQGEVLLRTSQTLDTLDKLEHYRGHLYNWYDTRTLEPLNPRYISSVDSGNFAGHLLTLSTGLHLWRVQPAVNLPQWLTGLEDTLYLAENKNGAAAMAKLRESWTQASAAQGEEIFVHLRAMRALIATSSEGYLPRLAEQLDAGLAEWSAFYGWLSPEAYHEPLPSLLWLAQQDALSSPQLSRAIGLARQRLDIIGELEQRLNDHAHMDFRFLYDTNTHLLTVGYNCDAHKMDSGKYDLLPSEIRLTNYVTIATNQLPQKSWFALGRLFTVIDKQPSLMSWSGSMFEYLMPQLVMPAYPDTLLVQMCKTAVDRQIAWGKENNVPWGISESAYAAFDLNQ
;
A
#
# COMPACT_ATOMS: atom_id res chain seq x y z
N GLY A 1 9.05 -5.22 6.39
CA GLY A 1 8.42 -6.28 7.19
C GLY A 1 8.38 -7.56 6.39
N TYR A 2 7.46 -7.66 5.43
CA TYR A 2 7.22 -8.89 4.66
C TYR A 2 8.19 -9.14 3.50
N ILE A 3 8.74 -8.07 2.94
CA ILE A 3 9.76 -8.09 1.89
C ILE A 3 10.85 -7.06 2.22
N THR A 4 12.03 -7.26 1.64
CA THR A 4 13.20 -6.39 1.80
C THR A 4 13.03 -5.08 1.02
N GLN A 5 13.79 -4.04 1.35
CA GLN A 5 13.77 -2.81 0.54
C GLN A 5 14.23 -3.12 -0.89
N GLY A 6 15.25 -3.97 -1.05
CA GLY A 6 15.71 -4.40 -2.37
C GLY A 6 14.61 -5.05 -3.21
N GLU A 7 13.78 -5.91 -2.59
CA GLU A 7 12.66 -6.55 -3.29
C GLU A 7 11.54 -5.56 -3.63
N VAL A 8 11.25 -4.58 -2.78
CA VAL A 8 10.31 -3.48 -3.11
C VAL A 8 10.82 -2.70 -4.32
N LEU A 9 12.08 -2.28 -4.32
CA LEU A 9 12.66 -1.52 -5.43
C LEU A 9 12.59 -2.30 -6.74
N LEU A 10 12.90 -3.60 -6.71
CA LEU A 10 12.80 -4.48 -7.87
C LEU A 10 11.37 -4.61 -8.40
N ARG A 11 10.41 -4.95 -7.53
CA ARG A 11 9.01 -5.15 -7.91
C ARG A 11 8.38 -3.84 -8.43
N THR A 12 8.68 -2.71 -7.80
CA THR A 12 8.22 -1.39 -8.24
C THR A 12 8.82 -1.05 -9.60
N SER A 13 10.13 -1.27 -9.82
CA SER A 13 10.77 -1.05 -11.12
C SER A 13 10.08 -1.86 -12.23
N GLN A 14 9.86 -3.16 -11.99
CA GLN A 14 9.19 -4.04 -12.96
C GLN A 14 7.74 -3.62 -13.26
N THR A 15 7.05 -3.10 -12.24
CA THR A 15 5.69 -2.57 -12.39
C THR A 15 5.69 -1.33 -13.26
N LEU A 16 6.58 -0.37 -12.96
CA LEU A 16 6.71 0.85 -13.76
C LEU A 16 7.18 0.54 -15.19
N ASP A 17 8.04 -0.46 -15.40
CA ASP A 17 8.49 -0.88 -16.74
C ASP A 17 7.33 -1.40 -17.60
N THR A 18 6.28 -1.92 -16.96
CA THR A 18 5.05 -2.33 -17.62
C THR A 18 4.17 -1.12 -17.88
N LEU A 19 3.99 -0.24 -16.88
CA LEU A 19 3.21 0.98 -17.02
C LEU A 19 3.74 1.88 -18.13
N ASP A 20 5.06 2.06 -18.25
CA ASP A 20 5.69 2.87 -19.30
C ASP A 20 5.34 2.41 -20.72
N LYS A 21 4.92 1.14 -20.89
CA LYS A 21 4.54 0.56 -22.18
C LYS A 21 3.04 0.67 -22.47
N LEU A 22 2.22 0.94 -21.46
CA LEU A 22 0.77 1.04 -21.64
C LEU A 22 0.42 2.33 -22.39
N GLU A 23 -0.57 2.25 -23.28
CA GLU A 23 -1.15 3.44 -23.89
C GLU A 23 -1.90 4.25 -22.81
N HIS A 24 -1.65 5.56 -22.76
CA HIS A 24 -2.31 6.48 -21.83
C HIS A 24 -3.10 7.54 -22.60
N TYR A 25 -4.17 8.03 -21.98
CA TYR A 25 -4.90 9.20 -22.47
C TYR A 25 -4.76 10.35 -21.49
N ARG A 26 -4.02 11.40 -21.89
CA ARG A 26 -3.75 12.58 -21.04
C ARG A 26 -3.18 12.22 -19.65
N GLY A 27 -2.30 11.23 -19.60
CA GLY A 27 -1.71 10.69 -18.38
C GLY A 27 -2.58 9.64 -17.68
N HIS A 28 -3.86 9.47 -18.04
CA HIS A 28 -4.72 8.45 -17.45
C HIS A 28 -4.48 7.07 -18.07
N LEU A 29 -4.55 6.03 -17.24
CA LEU A 29 -4.74 4.67 -17.69
C LEU A 29 -6.20 4.44 -18.12
N TYR A 30 -6.39 3.54 -19.07
CA TYR A 30 -7.70 2.96 -19.35
C TYR A 30 -8.05 1.94 -18.27
N ASN A 31 -9.35 1.69 -18.09
CA ASN A 31 -9.81 0.72 -17.09
C ASN A 31 -9.34 -0.71 -17.34
N TRP A 32 -9.08 -1.08 -18.61
CA TRP A 32 -8.71 -2.45 -18.96
C TRP A 32 -7.68 -2.54 -20.09
N TYR A 33 -6.74 -3.46 -19.92
CA TYR A 33 -5.71 -3.82 -20.90
C TYR A 33 -5.61 -5.35 -20.99
N ASP A 34 -5.22 -5.88 -22.16
CA ASP A 34 -4.80 -7.29 -22.26
C ASP A 34 -3.46 -7.47 -21.53
N THR A 35 -3.38 -8.43 -20.61
CA THR A 35 -2.20 -8.61 -19.73
C THR A 35 -0.98 -9.18 -20.43
N ARG A 36 -1.10 -9.62 -21.70
CA ARG A 36 0.00 -10.16 -22.50
C ARG A 36 0.43 -9.18 -23.59
N THR A 37 -0.53 -8.60 -24.31
CA THR A 37 -0.22 -7.66 -25.40
C THR A 37 -0.05 -6.22 -24.91
N LEU A 38 -0.56 -5.90 -23.71
CA LEU A 38 -0.60 -4.56 -23.13
C LEU A 38 -1.48 -3.57 -23.92
N GLU A 39 -2.29 -4.07 -24.85
CA GLU A 39 -3.21 -3.26 -25.65
C GLU A 39 -4.47 -2.89 -24.84
N PRO A 40 -4.99 -1.65 -24.97
CA PRO A 40 -6.26 -1.27 -24.35
C PRO A 40 -7.42 -2.13 -24.86
N LEU A 41 -8.31 -2.54 -23.95
CA LEU A 41 -9.54 -3.23 -24.33
C LEU A 41 -10.65 -2.22 -24.64
N ASN A 42 -11.51 -2.57 -25.59
CA ASN A 42 -12.66 -1.75 -25.95
C ASN A 42 -13.86 -2.01 -25.02
N PRO A 43 -14.62 -0.96 -24.64
CA PRO A 43 -14.37 0.45 -24.97
C PRO A 43 -13.21 1.02 -24.16
N ARG A 44 -12.40 1.89 -24.78
CA ARG A 44 -11.34 2.64 -24.09
C ARG A 44 -11.99 3.66 -23.16
N TYR A 45 -12.00 3.33 -21.87
CA TYR A 45 -12.73 4.06 -20.85
C TYR A 45 -11.80 4.52 -19.73
N ILE A 46 -12.02 5.72 -19.22
CA ILE A 46 -11.29 6.32 -18.10
C ILE A 46 -12.26 6.55 -16.95
N SER A 47 -11.97 5.98 -15.79
CA SER A 47 -12.67 6.24 -14.54
C SER A 47 -12.00 7.36 -13.74
N SER A 48 -12.80 8.33 -13.27
CA SER A 48 -12.33 9.41 -12.40
C SER A 48 -11.82 8.88 -11.05
N VAL A 49 -12.45 7.83 -10.54
CA VAL A 49 -12.06 7.19 -9.28
C VAL A 49 -10.80 6.38 -9.44
N ASP A 50 -10.72 5.52 -10.46
CA ASP A 50 -9.57 4.64 -10.64
C ASP A 50 -8.30 5.46 -10.87
N SER A 51 -8.42 6.52 -11.67
CA SER A 51 -7.34 7.47 -11.92
C SER A 51 -6.89 8.18 -10.64
N GLY A 52 -7.83 8.71 -9.85
CA GLY A 52 -7.48 9.43 -8.62
C GLY A 52 -6.93 8.51 -7.53
N ASN A 53 -7.46 7.29 -7.45
CA ASN A 53 -6.99 6.25 -6.55
C ASN A 53 -5.55 5.84 -6.90
N PHE A 54 -5.29 5.58 -8.18
CA PHE A 54 -3.96 5.24 -8.68
C PHE A 54 -2.97 6.38 -8.44
N ALA A 55 -3.30 7.62 -8.83
CA ALA A 55 -2.44 8.78 -8.58
C ALA A 55 -2.13 8.99 -7.09
N GLY A 56 -3.14 8.85 -6.21
CA GLY A 56 -2.96 8.93 -4.76
C GLY A 56 -1.95 7.91 -4.24
N HIS A 57 -2.07 6.65 -4.65
CA HIS A 57 -1.16 5.59 -4.22
C HIS A 57 0.26 5.73 -4.78
N LEU A 58 0.41 6.20 -6.02
CA LEU A 58 1.73 6.50 -6.61
C LEU A 58 2.46 7.60 -5.81
N LEU A 59 1.74 8.67 -5.43
CA LEU A 59 2.29 9.76 -4.61
C LEU A 59 2.66 9.28 -3.19
N THR A 60 1.83 8.42 -2.58
CA THR A 60 2.14 7.80 -1.28
C THR A 60 3.38 6.90 -1.38
N LEU A 61 3.50 6.08 -2.41
CA LEU A 61 4.67 5.22 -2.63
C LEU A 61 5.93 6.07 -2.86
N SER A 62 5.85 7.08 -3.71
CA SER A 62 6.94 8.04 -3.98
C SER A 62 7.45 8.68 -2.67
N THR A 63 6.53 9.16 -1.83
CA THR A 63 6.86 9.70 -0.50
C THR A 63 7.48 8.65 0.43
N GLY A 64 6.99 7.41 0.42
CA GLY A 64 7.55 6.32 1.21
C GLY A 64 9.00 6.00 0.82
N LEU A 65 9.28 5.92 -0.49
CA LEU A 65 10.63 5.73 -1.03
C LEU A 65 11.54 6.91 -0.66
N HIS A 66 11.00 8.14 -0.66
CA HIS A 66 11.74 9.33 -0.24
C HIS A 66 12.33 9.20 1.17
N LEU A 67 11.48 8.77 2.11
CA LEU A 67 11.84 8.67 3.53
C LEU A 67 12.92 7.61 3.80
N TRP A 68 13.03 6.59 2.96
CA TRP A 68 14.06 5.54 3.11
C TRP A 68 15.49 6.05 2.98
N ARG A 69 15.71 7.22 2.36
CA ARG A 69 17.06 7.81 2.26
C ARG A 69 17.68 8.11 3.61
N VAL A 70 16.86 8.56 4.56
CA VAL A 70 17.28 9.08 5.86
C VAL A 70 16.96 8.14 7.01
N GLN A 71 16.07 7.17 6.81
CA GLN A 71 15.83 6.08 7.74
C GLN A 71 16.99 5.06 7.71
N PRO A 72 17.14 4.21 8.74
CA PRO A 72 18.04 3.07 8.68
C PRO A 72 17.87 2.26 7.39
N ALA A 73 18.98 1.89 6.76
CA ALA A 73 19.01 1.05 5.56
C ALA A 73 18.32 -0.30 5.75
N VAL A 74 18.24 -0.82 6.99
CA VAL A 74 17.35 -1.93 7.36
C VAL A 74 16.55 -1.53 8.60
N ASN A 75 15.22 -1.52 8.48
CA ASN A 75 14.33 -1.26 9.61
C ASN A 75 14.06 -2.56 10.37
N LEU A 76 14.92 -2.85 11.35
CA LEU A 76 14.85 -4.08 12.15
C LEU A 76 13.52 -4.22 12.91
N PRO A 77 12.98 -3.19 13.61
CA PRO A 77 11.68 -3.29 14.25
C PRO A 77 10.56 -3.71 13.29
N GLN A 78 10.48 -3.09 12.10
CA GLN A 78 9.46 -3.42 11.11
C GLN A 78 9.66 -4.81 10.51
N TRP A 79 10.91 -5.28 10.39
CA TRP A 79 11.19 -6.64 9.95
C TRP A 79 10.71 -7.66 11.00
N LEU A 80 11.04 -7.46 12.27
CA LEU A 80 10.58 -8.30 13.38
C LEU A 80 9.04 -8.35 13.44
N THR A 81 8.35 -7.20 13.38
CA THR A 81 6.87 -7.19 13.32
C THR A 81 6.34 -8.03 12.15
N GLY A 82 6.95 -7.92 10.98
CA GLY A 82 6.52 -8.72 9.83
C GLY A 82 6.80 -10.22 9.97
N LEU A 83 7.84 -10.61 10.71
CA LEU A 83 8.12 -12.02 11.02
C LEU A 83 7.07 -12.58 11.99
N GLU A 84 6.66 -11.80 12.99
CA GLU A 84 5.59 -12.18 13.92
C GLU A 84 4.29 -12.47 13.18
N ASP A 85 3.88 -11.59 12.26
CA ASP A 85 2.65 -11.79 11.47
C ASP A 85 2.69 -13.11 10.68
N THR A 86 3.82 -13.39 10.02
CA THR A 86 3.98 -14.61 9.21
C THR A 86 4.03 -15.86 10.08
N LEU A 87 4.68 -15.77 11.25
CA LEU A 87 4.70 -16.83 12.24
C LEU A 87 3.29 -17.11 12.78
N TYR A 88 2.52 -16.07 13.11
CA TYR A 88 1.14 -16.19 13.56
C TYR A 88 0.26 -16.90 12.52
N LEU A 89 0.41 -16.56 11.24
CA LEU A 89 -0.30 -17.26 10.15
C LEU A 89 0.14 -18.73 10.02
N ALA A 90 1.43 -19.02 10.18
CA ALA A 90 1.95 -20.39 10.18
C ALA A 90 1.40 -21.20 11.36
N GLU A 91 1.29 -20.61 12.54
CA GLU A 91 0.71 -21.24 13.73
C GLU A 91 -0.76 -21.54 13.60
N ASN A 92 -1.54 -20.59 13.09
CA ASN A 92 -2.96 -20.81 12.82
C ASN A 92 -3.18 -21.96 11.84
N LYS A 93 -2.25 -22.18 10.91
CA LYS A 93 -2.35 -23.26 9.92
C LYS A 93 -1.87 -24.62 10.44
N ASN A 94 -0.76 -24.67 11.17
CA ASN A 94 -0.08 -25.90 11.57
C ASN A 94 -0.37 -26.35 13.02
N GLY A 95 -0.99 -25.48 13.82
CA GLY A 95 -1.30 -25.71 15.23
C GLY A 95 -0.14 -25.37 16.17
N ALA A 96 -0.47 -24.84 17.34
CA ALA A 96 0.50 -24.32 18.31
C ALA A 96 1.53 -25.37 18.78
N ALA A 97 1.12 -26.63 18.97
CA ALA A 97 2.01 -27.69 19.45
C ALA A 97 3.14 -28.00 18.47
N ALA A 98 2.85 -27.99 17.15
CA ALA A 98 3.85 -28.21 16.11
C ALA A 98 4.87 -27.05 16.04
N MET A 99 4.44 -25.84 16.44
CA MET A 99 5.22 -24.62 16.34
C MET A 99 5.91 -24.18 17.63
N ALA A 100 5.78 -24.94 18.71
CA ALA A 100 6.30 -24.58 20.03
C ALA A 100 7.79 -24.20 20.02
N LYS A 101 8.65 -25.01 19.36
CA LYS A 101 10.10 -24.73 19.26
C LYS A 101 10.40 -23.46 18.46
N LEU A 102 9.64 -23.23 17.40
CA LEU A 102 9.79 -22.04 16.55
C LEU A 102 9.36 -20.79 17.32
N ARG A 103 8.27 -20.88 18.07
CA ARG A 103 7.76 -19.81 18.94
C ARG A 103 8.70 -19.49 20.10
N GLU A 104 9.31 -20.51 20.70
CA GLU A 104 10.36 -20.33 21.72
C GLU A 104 11.55 -19.55 21.15
N SER A 105 12.07 -19.97 20.00
CA SER A 105 13.17 -19.28 19.32
C SER A 105 12.81 -17.85 18.90
N TRP A 106 11.56 -17.62 18.48
CA TRP A 106 11.06 -16.27 18.20
C TRP A 106 11.01 -15.39 19.46
N THR A 107 10.52 -15.94 20.57
CA THR A 107 10.41 -15.19 21.83
C THR A 107 11.79 -14.71 22.28
N GLN A 108 12.80 -15.57 22.15
CA GLN A 108 14.19 -15.23 22.39
C GLN A 108 14.69 -14.13 21.42
N ALA A 109 14.43 -14.27 20.12
CA ALA A 109 14.81 -13.26 19.12
C ALA A 109 14.19 -11.87 19.40
N SER A 110 12.90 -11.84 19.77
CA SER A 110 12.16 -10.61 20.02
C SER A 110 12.57 -9.88 21.31
N ALA A 111 13.14 -10.60 22.27
CA ALA A 111 13.62 -10.06 23.54
C ALA A 111 15.14 -9.77 23.54
N ALA A 112 15.89 -10.36 22.61
CA ALA A 112 17.33 -10.21 22.48
C ALA A 112 17.74 -8.80 22.03
N GLN A 113 19.02 -8.47 22.23
CA GLN A 113 19.61 -7.20 21.78
C GLN A 113 20.87 -7.46 20.96
N GLY A 114 21.19 -6.53 20.06
CA GLY A 114 22.40 -6.59 19.24
C GLY A 114 22.48 -7.86 18.39
N GLU A 115 23.66 -8.49 18.39
CA GLU A 115 23.93 -9.65 17.53
C GLU A 115 23.12 -10.90 17.92
N GLU A 116 22.72 -11.02 19.19
CA GLU A 116 21.99 -12.18 19.72
C GLU A 116 20.65 -12.41 19.00
N ILE A 117 20.01 -11.32 18.54
CA ILE A 117 18.80 -11.39 17.70
C ILE A 117 19.02 -12.32 16.51
N PHE A 118 20.13 -12.16 15.79
CA PHE A 118 20.42 -12.92 14.57
C PHE A 118 20.79 -14.37 14.84
N VAL A 119 21.32 -14.68 16.02
CA VAL A 119 21.54 -16.06 16.46
C VAL A 119 20.19 -16.79 16.53
N HIS A 120 19.21 -16.20 17.18
CA HIS A 120 17.87 -16.78 17.30
C HIS A 120 17.11 -16.80 15.97
N LEU A 121 17.24 -15.78 15.11
CA LEU A 121 16.64 -15.79 13.77
C LEU A 121 17.23 -16.89 12.88
N ARG A 122 18.54 -17.15 12.95
CA ARG A 122 19.17 -18.28 12.25
C ARG A 122 18.71 -19.62 12.80
N ALA A 123 18.53 -19.74 14.12
CA ALA A 123 17.99 -20.93 14.75
C ALA A 123 16.54 -21.21 14.28
N MET A 124 15.70 -20.17 14.23
CA MET A 124 14.36 -20.26 13.64
C MET A 124 14.42 -20.76 12.20
N ARG A 125 15.29 -20.18 11.38
CA ARG A 125 15.44 -20.57 9.98
C ARG A 125 15.85 -22.04 9.82
N ALA A 126 16.73 -22.54 10.69
CA ALA A 126 17.19 -23.92 10.69
C ALA A 126 16.07 -24.90 11.06
N LEU A 127 15.17 -24.54 11.99
CA LEU A 127 14.02 -25.37 12.36
C LEU A 127 13.04 -25.61 11.21
N ILE A 128 13.00 -24.70 10.23
CA ILE A 128 12.09 -24.74 9.08
C ILE A 128 12.82 -24.97 7.75
N ALA A 129 14.05 -25.48 7.80
CA ALA A 129 14.94 -25.67 6.65
C ALA A 129 14.28 -26.35 5.45
N THR A 130 13.49 -27.40 5.70
CA THR A 130 12.91 -28.29 4.69
C THR A 130 11.39 -28.29 4.67
N SER A 131 10.74 -27.34 5.36
CA SER A 131 9.27 -27.32 5.43
C SER A 131 8.65 -26.78 4.15
N SER A 132 7.64 -27.49 3.64
CA SER A 132 6.79 -27.06 2.52
C SER A 132 5.36 -26.74 2.96
N GLU A 133 5.11 -26.65 4.27
CA GLU A 133 3.75 -26.59 4.82
C GLU A 133 3.29 -25.16 5.14
N GLY A 134 2.13 -24.79 4.58
CA GLY A 134 1.44 -23.55 4.92
C GLY A 134 2.31 -22.31 4.69
N TYR A 135 2.46 -21.48 5.72
CA TYR A 135 3.25 -20.24 5.69
C TYR A 135 4.72 -20.43 6.07
N LEU A 136 5.18 -21.65 6.38
CA LEU A 136 6.57 -21.90 6.76
C LEU A 136 7.58 -21.63 5.63
N PRO A 137 7.31 -21.97 4.35
CA PRO A 137 8.17 -21.54 3.24
C PRO A 137 8.30 -20.03 3.17
N ARG A 138 7.19 -19.31 3.40
CA ARG A 138 7.18 -17.85 3.36
C ARG A 138 7.99 -17.24 4.51
N LEU A 139 7.86 -17.81 5.71
CA LEU A 139 8.68 -17.40 6.87
C LEU A 139 10.17 -17.66 6.61
N ALA A 140 10.51 -18.80 6.00
CA ALA A 140 11.88 -19.13 5.61
C ALA A 140 12.47 -18.13 4.62
N GLU A 141 11.73 -17.79 3.56
CA GLU A 141 12.12 -16.75 2.59
C GLU A 141 12.33 -15.39 3.26
N GLN A 142 11.43 -15.00 4.15
CA GLN A 142 11.49 -13.72 4.85
C GLN A 142 12.71 -13.64 5.79
N LEU A 143 13.04 -14.75 6.48
CA LEU A 143 14.24 -14.87 7.31
C LEU A 143 15.50 -14.79 6.44
N ASP A 144 15.57 -15.55 5.35
CA ASP A 144 16.73 -15.58 4.45
C ASP A 144 16.99 -14.20 3.84
N ALA A 145 15.94 -13.57 3.30
CA ALA A 145 16.03 -12.27 2.66
C ALA A 145 16.45 -11.17 3.65
N GLY A 146 15.86 -11.14 4.85
CA GLY A 146 16.20 -10.15 5.86
C GLY A 146 17.59 -10.37 6.48
N LEU A 147 18.01 -11.61 6.71
CA LEU A 147 19.36 -11.93 7.19
C LEU A 147 20.43 -11.53 6.17
N ALA A 148 20.18 -11.79 4.88
CA ALA A 148 21.05 -11.38 3.79
C ALA A 148 21.12 -9.85 3.67
N GLU A 149 19.99 -9.16 3.76
CA GLU A 149 19.93 -7.69 3.71
C GLU A 149 20.66 -7.06 4.90
N TRP A 150 20.44 -7.56 6.12
CA TRP A 150 21.16 -7.14 7.31
C TRP A 150 22.67 -7.31 7.15
N SER A 151 23.12 -8.51 6.74
CA SER A 151 24.54 -8.79 6.55
C SER A 151 25.17 -7.86 5.50
N ALA A 152 24.44 -7.53 4.44
CA ALA A 152 24.93 -6.66 3.38
C ALA A 152 25.12 -5.20 3.81
N PHE A 153 24.24 -4.67 4.67
CA PHE A 153 24.31 -3.28 5.14
C PHE A 153 25.09 -3.10 6.44
N TYR A 154 25.02 -4.07 7.34
CA TYR A 154 25.42 -3.93 8.74
C TYR A 154 26.32 -5.06 9.24
N GLY A 155 26.74 -5.99 8.38
CA GLY A 155 27.68 -7.06 8.77
C GLY A 155 29.07 -6.57 9.22
N TRP A 156 29.38 -5.28 9.03
CA TRP A 156 30.60 -4.63 9.49
C TRP A 156 30.48 -4.00 10.88
N LEU A 157 29.26 -3.93 11.46
CA LEU A 157 29.05 -3.37 12.80
C LEU A 157 29.68 -4.27 13.86
N SER A 158 30.38 -3.68 14.83
CA SER A 158 30.81 -4.40 16.03
C SER A 158 29.63 -4.62 16.97
N PRO A 159 29.67 -5.62 17.87
CA PRO A 159 28.62 -5.86 18.87
C PRO A 159 28.25 -4.62 19.71
N GLU A 160 29.21 -3.72 19.94
CA GLU A 160 29.02 -2.48 20.69
C GLU A 160 28.37 -1.36 19.86
N ALA A 161 28.29 -1.52 18.53
CA ALA A 161 27.73 -0.54 17.60
C ALA A 161 26.24 -0.78 17.26
N TYR A 162 25.60 -1.79 17.87
CA TYR A 162 24.18 -2.09 17.72
C TYR A 162 23.30 -1.13 18.55
N HIS A 163 23.45 0.17 18.31
CA HIS A 163 22.65 1.21 18.95
C HIS A 163 21.95 2.06 17.88
N GLU A 164 20.71 2.48 18.18
CA GLU A 164 19.99 3.45 17.35
C GLU A 164 20.56 4.86 17.58
N PRO A 165 20.75 5.68 16.53
CA PRO A 165 20.32 5.43 15.16
C PRO A 165 21.29 4.57 14.34
N LEU A 166 20.77 3.54 13.67
CA LEU A 166 21.52 2.78 12.67
C LEU A 166 21.81 3.63 11.41
N PRO A 167 22.93 3.38 10.70
CA PRO A 167 23.27 4.14 9.49
C PRO A 167 22.21 4.09 8.39
N SER A 168 21.86 5.26 7.84
CA SER A 168 20.94 5.40 6.71
C SER A 168 21.62 5.19 5.36
N LEU A 169 20.83 5.05 4.30
CA LEU A 169 21.36 4.98 2.92
C LEU A 169 22.18 6.23 2.57
N LEU A 170 21.68 7.43 2.93
CA LEU A 170 22.38 8.68 2.67
C LEU A 170 23.72 8.76 3.42
N TRP A 171 23.73 8.36 4.69
CA TRP A 171 24.96 8.35 5.48
C TRP A 171 25.99 7.38 4.90
N LEU A 172 25.56 6.16 4.54
CA LEU A 172 26.42 5.14 3.96
C LEU A 172 27.00 5.57 2.62
N ALA A 173 26.19 6.17 1.75
CA ALA A 173 26.63 6.63 0.43
C ALA A 173 27.70 7.72 0.48
N GLN A 174 27.72 8.51 1.56
CA GLN A 174 28.69 9.58 1.80
C GLN A 174 30.04 9.09 2.35
N GLN A 175 30.14 7.83 2.80
CA GLN A 175 31.40 7.29 3.29
C GLN A 175 32.40 7.04 2.15
N ASP A 176 33.69 7.10 2.47
CA ASP A 176 34.76 6.76 1.54
C ASP A 176 35.16 5.29 1.67
N ALA A 177 34.96 4.53 0.60
CA ALA A 177 35.26 3.10 0.55
C ALA A 177 36.77 2.82 0.63
N LEU A 178 37.63 3.76 0.22
CA LEU A 178 39.08 3.61 0.32
C LEU A 178 39.54 3.74 1.78
N SER A 179 38.98 4.70 2.50
CA SER A 179 39.25 4.92 3.92
C SER A 179 38.56 3.91 4.84
N SER A 180 37.53 3.20 4.38
CA SER A 180 36.80 2.17 5.15
C SER A 180 36.47 0.94 4.29
N PRO A 181 37.47 0.09 3.99
CA PRO A 181 37.28 -1.08 3.12
C PRO A 181 36.18 -2.03 3.59
N GLN A 182 35.99 -2.17 4.91
CA GLN A 182 34.95 -3.00 5.51
C GLN A 182 33.52 -2.50 5.22
N LEU A 183 33.34 -1.22 4.89
CA LEU A 183 32.05 -0.64 4.48
C LEU A 183 31.83 -0.69 2.96
N SER A 184 32.84 -1.06 2.15
CA SER A 184 32.81 -0.93 0.69
C SER A 184 31.54 -1.51 0.05
N ARG A 185 31.11 -2.70 0.50
CA ARG A 185 29.86 -3.33 0.05
C ARG A 185 28.62 -2.50 0.40
N ALA A 186 28.50 -2.05 1.65
CA ALA A 186 27.36 -1.27 2.12
C ALA A 186 27.29 0.10 1.42
N ILE A 187 28.44 0.74 1.17
CA ILE A 187 28.54 2.01 0.42
C ILE A 187 28.04 1.83 -1.01
N GLY A 188 28.52 0.79 -1.71
CA GLY A 188 28.12 0.50 -3.08
C GLY A 188 26.61 0.23 -3.20
N LEU A 189 26.07 -0.61 -2.31
CA LEU A 189 24.64 -0.90 -2.25
C LEU A 189 23.81 0.33 -1.90
N ALA A 190 24.27 1.17 -0.98
CA ALA A 190 23.57 2.39 -0.61
C ALA A 190 23.47 3.37 -1.79
N ARG A 191 24.57 3.60 -2.51
CA ARG A 191 24.59 4.43 -3.72
C ARG A 191 23.64 3.88 -4.79
N GLN A 192 23.74 2.58 -5.08
CA GLN A 192 22.85 1.92 -6.02
C GLN A 192 21.37 2.08 -5.62
N ARG A 193 21.03 1.91 -4.34
CA ARG A 193 19.64 2.10 -3.87
C ARG A 193 19.18 3.54 -4.00
N LEU A 194 20.02 4.52 -3.69
CA LEU A 194 19.67 5.93 -3.83
C LEU A 194 19.40 6.31 -5.28
N ASP A 195 20.19 5.78 -6.21
CA ASP A 195 19.98 5.98 -7.65
C ASP A 195 18.63 5.40 -8.09
N ILE A 196 18.33 4.15 -7.73
CA ILE A 196 17.04 3.51 -8.04
C ILE A 196 15.88 4.28 -7.40
N ILE A 197 15.99 4.69 -6.12
CA ILE A 197 14.95 5.48 -5.45
C ILE A 197 14.69 6.78 -6.21
N GLY A 198 15.75 7.49 -6.64
CA GLY A 198 15.61 8.72 -7.42
C GLY A 198 14.90 8.51 -8.76
N GLU A 199 15.25 7.44 -9.48
CA GLU A 199 14.58 7.07 -10.73
C GLU A 199 13.10 6.74 -10.50
N LEU A 200 12.80 5.91 -9.50
CA LEU A 200 11.44 5.47 -9.20
C LEU A 200 10.55 6.63 -8.76
N GLU A 201 11.05 7.53 -7.90
CA GLU A 201 10.27 8.72 -7.52
C GLU A 201 9.89 9.58 -8.72
N GLN A 202 10.83 9.81 -9.63
CA GLN A 202 10.55 10.58 -10.84
C GLN A 202 9.45 9.91 -11.66
N ARG A 203 9.60 8.62 -11.97
CA ARG A 203 8.63 7.84 -12.75
C ARG A 203 7.26 7.77 -12.05
N LEU A 204 7.22 7.55 -10.73
CA LEU A 204 5.98 7.54 -9.95
C LEU A 204 5.26 8.89 -9.99
N ASN A 205 6.00 10.00 -9.86
CA ASN A 205 5.44 11.34 -9.93
C ASN A 205 4.92 11.67 -11.34
N ASP A 206 5.64 11.24 -12.38
CA ASP A 206 5.23 11.43 -13.77
C ASP A 206 3.94 10.64 -14.08
N HIS A 207 3.84 9.38 -13.65
CA HIS A 207 2.61 8.57 -13.78
C HIS A 207 1.45 9.12 -12.93
N ALA A 208 1.73 9.77 -11.80
CA ALA A 208 0.69 10.42 -11.01
C ALA A 208 0.17 11.72 -11.66
N HIS A 209 0.86 12.26 -12.67
CA HIS A 209 0.48 13.49 -13.36
C HIS A 209 -0.58 13.23 -14.44
N MET A 210 -1.85 13.27 -14.03
CA MET A 210 -3.00 13.06 -14.92
C MET A 210 -3.85 14.33 -15.05
N ASP A 211 -4.37 14.61 -16.24
CA ASP A 211 -5.21 15.80 -16.51
C ASP A 211 -6.68 15.58 -16.13
N PHE A 212 -7.07 15.84 -14.88
CA PHE A 212 -8.47 15.66 -14.45
C PHE A 212 -9.42 16.75 -14.94
N ARG A 213 -8.93 17.83 -15.56
CA ARG A 213 -9.76 18.99 -15.93
C ARG A 213 -10.84 18.65 -16.96
N PHE A 214 -10.61 17.68 -17.84
CA PHE A 214 -11.62 17.27 -18.81
C PHE A 214 -12.74 16.41 -18.21
N LEU A 215 -12.55 15.87 -17.00
CA LEU A 215 -13.57 15.12 -16.26
C LEU A 215 -14.40 16.04 -15.33
N TYR A 216 -14.03 17.32 -15.24
CA TYR A 216 -14.65 18.29 -14.35
C TYR A 216 -15.78 19.05 -15.05
N ASP A 217 -16.98 19.01 -14.48
CA ASP A 217 -18.12 19.81 -14.93
C ASP A 217 -18.15 21.15 -14.20
N THR A 218 -17.91 22.25 -14.93
CA THR A 218 -17.83 23.60 -14.37
C THR A 218 -19.16 24.15 -13.86
N ASN A 219 -20.30 23.61 -14.31
CA ASN A 219 -21.63 24.07 -13.90
C ASN A 219 -22.03 23.49 -12.53
N THR A 220 -21.68 22.22 -12.32
CA THR A 220 -21.99 21.49 -11.07
C THR A 220 -20.85 21.54 -10.06
N HIS A 221 -19.64 21.85 -10.53
CA HIS A 221 -18.38 21.69 -9.78
C HIS A 221 -18.09 20.25 -9.35
N LEU A 222 -18.59 19.25 -10.07
CA LEU A 222 -18.38 17.83 -9.76
C LEU A 222 -17.55 17.14 -10.87
N LEU A 223 -16.95 16.00 -10.52
CA LEU A 223 -16.33 15.09 -11.48
C LEU A 223 -17.38 14.15 -12.08
N THR A 224 -17.33 13.92 -13.39
CA THR A 224 -18.08 12.83 -14.03
C THR A 224 -17.60 11.47 -13.53
N VAL A 225 -18.41 10.43 -13.68
CA VAL A 225 -18.01 9.05 -13.34
C VAL A 225 -16.81 8.62 -14.19
N GLY A 226 -16.86 8.93 -15.49
CA GLY A 226 -15.75 8.70 -16.38
C GLY A 226 -15.95 9.25 -17.79
N TYR A 227 -15.09 8.78 -18.68
CA TYR A 227 -15.01 9.26 -20.06
C TYR A 227 -14.75 8.10 -21.01
N ASN A 228 -15.63 7.97 -22.01
CA ASN A 228 -15.45 7.05 -23.12
C ASN A 228 -14.61 7.74 -24.20
N CYS A 229 -13.39 7.24 -24.41
CA CYS A 229 -12.44 7.81 -25.35
C CYS A 229 -12.81 7.56 -26.80
N ASP A 230 -13.43 6.42 -27.10
CA ASP A 230 -13.84 6.06 -28.46
C ASP A 230 -15.05 6.89 -28.93
N ALA A 231 -15.96 7.18 -28.01
CA ALA A 231 -17.13 8.03 -28.26
C ALA A 231 -16.87 9.53 -27.99
N HIS A 232 -15.67 9.87 -27.52
CA HIS A 232 -15.30 11.22 -27.07
C HIS A 232 -16.31 11.87 -26.12
N LYS A 233 -16.85 11.10 -25.17
CA LYS A 233 -18.01 11.49 -24.37
C LYS A 233 -17.79 11.25 -22.88
N MET A 234 -18.04 12.29 -22.09
CA MET A 234 -18.18 12.16 -20.63
C MET A 234 -19.49 11.48 -20.26
N ASP A 235 -19.48 10.71 -19.19
CA ASP A 235 -20.71 10.17 -18.65
C ASP A 235 -21.63 11.28 -18.13
N SER A 236 -22.94 11.01 -18.23
CA SER A 236 -23.95 11.89 -17.65
C SER A 236 -23.95 11.84 -16.12
N GLY A 237 -23.58 10.69 -15.56
CA GLY A 237 -23.44 10.49 -14.12
C GLY A 237 -22.27 11.30 -13.56
N LYS A 238 -22.45 11.82 -12.34
CA LYS A 238 -21.45 12.58 -11.62
C LYS A 238 -21.36 12.06 -10.20
N TYR A 239 -20.17 12.11 -9.64
CA TYR A 239 -19.97 11.85 -8.23
C TYR A 239 -20.42 13.05 -7.41
N ASP A 240 -21.56 12.92 -6.74
CA ASP A 240 -22.25 14.02 -6.06
C ASP A 240 -22.33 13.87 -4.54
N LEU A 241 -21.83 12.78 -3.95
CA LEU A 241 -21.84 12.55 -2.51
C LEU A 241 -20.43 12.51 -1.92
N LEU A 242 -20.28 13.15 -0.76
CA LEU A 242 -19.06 13.11 0.04
C LEU A 242 -18.72 11.71 0.58
N PRO A 243 -19.64 10.91 1.13
CA PRO A 243 -19.38 9.51 1.51
C PRO A 243 -19.16 8.61 0.27
N SER A 244 -18.05 8.80 -0.43
CA SER A 244 -17.70 8.03 -1.62
C SER A 244 -16.20 7.97 -1.83
N GLU A 245 -15.81 7.09 -2.73
CA GLU A 245 -14.45 6.84 -3.15
C GLU A 245 -13.83 8.02 -3.93
N ILE A 246 -14.64 8.88 -4.56
CA ILE A 246 -14.19 10.07 -5.31
C ILE A 246 -13.52 11.14 -4.43
N ARG A 247 -13.64 11.01 -3.10
CA ARG A 247 -13.00 11.93 -2.13
C ARG A 247 -11.50 12.02 -2.37
N LEU A 248 -10.85 10.89 -2.62
CA LEU A 248 -9.42 10.87 -2.88
C LEU A 248 -9.07 11.63 -4.15
N THR A 249 -9.83 11.42 -5.24
CA THR A 249 -9.64 12.16 -6.50
C THR A 249 -9.81 13.68 -6.30
N ASN A 250 -10.86 14.11 -5.58
CA ASN A 250 -11.04 15.54 -5.26
C ASN A 250 -9.88 16.09 -4.44
N TYR A 251 -9.43 15.35 -3.42
CA TYR A 251 -8.32 15.77 -2.57
C TYR A 251 -7.02 15.96 -3.38
N VAL A 252 -6.65 14.96 -4.19
CA VAL A 252 -5.43 14.99 -5.02
C VAL A 252 -5.50 16.11 -6.05
N THR A 253 -6.63 16.29 -6.74
CA THR A 253 -6.77 17.30 -7.79
C THR A 253 -6.81 18.73 -7.26
N ILE A 254 -7.32 18.94 -6.04
CA ILE A 254 -7.24 20.24 -5.36
C ILE A 254 -5.81 20.48 -4.89
N ALA A 255 -5.15 19.49 -4.29
CA ALA A 255 -3.78 19.61 -3.78
C ALA A 255 -2.76 19.87 -4.91
N THR A 256 -3.02 19.35 -6.10
CA THR A 256 -2.22 19.58 -7.32
C THR A 256 -2.71 20.76 -8.16
N ASN A 257 -3.62 21.58 -7.62
CA ASN A 257 -4.13 22.82 -8.25
C ASN A 257 -4.76 22.62 -9.64
N GLN A 258 -5.34 21.44 -9.90
CA GLN A 258 -6.08 21.17 -11.13
C GLN A 258 -7.53 21.61 -11.02
N LEU A 259 -8.15 21.35 -9.87
CA LEU A 259 -9.56 21.62 -9.58
C LEU A 259 -9.70 22.63 -8.44
N PRO A 260 -10.74 23.50 -8.45
CA PRO A 260 -10.96 24.46 -7.37
C PRO A 260 -11.48 23.77 -6.10
N GLN A 261 -11.21 24.36 -4.93
CA GLN A 261 -11.73 23.88 -3.64
C GLN A 261 -13.27 23.72 -3.62
N LYS A 262 -13.98 24.49 -4.45
CA LYS A 262 -15.43 24.36 -4.65
C LYS A 262 -15.86 22.93 -4.99
N SER A 263 -14.99 22.14 -5.65
CA SER A 263 -15.27 20.74 -5.98
C SER A 263 -15.53 19.88 -4.74
N TRP A 264 -14.75 20.09 -3.67
CA TRP A 264 -14.94 19.39 -2.41
C TRP A 264 -16.25 19.78 -1.69
N PHE A 265 -16.63 21.06 -1.78
CA PHE A 265 -17.83 21.57 -1.12
C PHE A 265 -19.11 21.27 -1.90
N ALA A 266 -19.01 21.05 -3.22
CA ALA A 266 -20.12 20.63 -4.07
C ALA A 266 -20.60 19.19 -3.75
N LEU A 267 -19.73 18.34 -3.18
CA LEU A 267 -20.11 17.02 -2.71
C LEU A 267 -21.17 17.10 -1.61
N GLY A 268 -22.32 16.49 -1.87
CA GLY A 268 -23.49 16.40 -1.02
C GLY A 268 -23.23 15.63 0.28
N ARG A 269 -23.96 16.03 1.32
CA ARG A 269 -23.88 15.45 2.67
C ARG A 269 -25.28 15.04 3.10
N LEU A 270 -25.67 13.82 2.74
CA LEU A 270 -26.95 13.26 3.14
C LEU A 270 -26.87 12.77 4.59
N PHE A 271 -27.21 13.67 5.52
CA PHE A 271 -27.20 13.35 6.94
C PHE A 271 -28.32 12.39 7.31
N THR A 272 -27.96 11.41 8.14
CA THR A 272 -28.89 10.52 8.80
C THR A 272 -28.45 10.28 10.26
N VAL A 273 -29.30 9.64 11.04
CA VAL A 273 -28.97 9.20 12.39
C VAL A 273 -29.07 7.68 12.43
N ILE A 274 -27.97 7.02 12.77
CA ILE A 274 -27.91 5.57 12.96
C ILE A 274 -27.49 5.35 14.41
N ASP A 275 -28.29 4.62 15.19
CA ASP A 275 -28.02 4.34 16.60
C ASP A 275 -27.65 5.58 17.44
N LYS A 276 -28.39 6.67 17.22
CA LYS A 276 -28.18 7.99 17.86
C LYS A 276 -26.85 8.67 17.50
N GLN A 277 -26.10 8.16 16.54
CA GLN A 277 -24.90 8.78 15.99
C GLN A 277 -25.22 9.45 14.65
N PRO A 278 -24.76 10.68 14.42
CA PRO A 278 -24.86 11.31 13.11
C PRO A 278 -23.99 10.55 12.10
N SER A 279 -24.55 10.24 10.94
CA SER A 279 -23.87 9.56 9.84
C SER A 279 -24.18 10.24 8.50
N LEU A 280 -23.41 9.90 7.46
CA LEU A 280 -23.67 10.30 6.09
C LEU A 280 -23.97 9.06 5.25
N MET A 281 -24.98 9.14 4.39
CA MET A 281 -25.34 8.08 3.46
C MET A 281 -24.59 8.23 2.14
N SER A 282 -23.90 7.17 1.72
CA SER A 282 -23.37 6.96 0.37
C SER A 282 -24.47 6.50 -0.61
N TRP A 283 -24.13 6.28 -1.87
CA TRP A 283 -25.10 5.85 -2.89
C TRP A 283 -25.68 4.47 -2.58
N SER A 284 -24.82 3.49 -2.28
CA SER A 284 -25.23 2.10 -2.10
C SER A 284 -25.11 1.60 -0.66
N GLY A 285 -24.35 2.29 0.19
CA GLY A 285 -23.97 1.80 1.52
C GLY A 285 -22.82 0.78 1.49
N SER A 286 -22.17 0.61 0.33
CA SER A 286 -21.07 -0.32 0.10
C SER A 286 -19.81 0.11 0.86
N MET A 287 -19.12 -0.83 1.53
CA MET A 287 -18.01 -0.46 2.42
C MET A 287 -16.86 0.25 1.74
N PHE A 288 -16.55 -0.08 0.48
CA PHE A 288 -15.42 0.57 -0.21
C PHE A 288 -15.62 2.09 -0.38
N GLU A 289 -16.86 2.55 -0.59
CA GLU A 289 -17.22 3.97 -0.72
C GLU A 289 -16.75 4.77 0.52
N TYR A 290 -16.85 4.15 1.70
CA TYR A 290 -16.46 4.75 2.98
C TYR A 290 -14.97 4.57 3.27
N LEU A 291 -14.44 3.36 3.10
CA LEU A 291 -13.14 2.96 3.67
C LEU A 291 -11.97 3.12 2.70
N MET A 292 -12.19 2.96 1.39
CA MET A 292 -11.10 2.96 0.41
C MET A 292 -10.26 4.26 0.43
N PRO A 293 -10.85 5.48 0.52
CA PRO A 293 -10.05 6.69 0.62
C PRO A 293 -9.14 6.75 1.86
N GLN A 294 -9.52 6.09 2.97
CA GLN A 294 -8.74 6.10 4.21
C GLN A 294 -7.44 5.28 4.15
N LEU A 295 -7.22 4.51 3.07
CA LEU A 295 -5.96 3.80 2.86
C LEU A 295 -4.77 4.75 2.71
N VAL A 296 -5.00 5.93 2.11
CA VAL A 296 -3.93 6.92 1.82
C VAL A 296 -4.29 8.35 2.24
N MET A 297 -5.55 8.64 2.57
CA MET A 297 -5.93 9.93 3.12
C MET A 297 -5.78 9.97 4.65
N PRO A 298 -5.38 11.11 5.23
CA PRO A 298 -5.34 11.26 6.68
C PRO A 298 -6.74 11.15 7.29
N ALA A 299 -6.86 10.34 8.34
CA ALA A 299 -8.06 10.22 9.16
C ALA A 299 -7.86 11.00 10.46
N TYR A 300 -8.61 12.10 10.63
CA TYR A 300 -8.55 12.92 11.84
C TYR A 300 -9.61 12.47 12.84
N PRO A 301 -9.24 12.07 14.07
CA PRO A 301 -10.18 11.74 15.13
C PRO A 301 -11.23 12.85 15.34
N ASP A 302 -12.41 12.45 15.79
CA ASP A 302 -13.51 13.36 16.14
C ASP A 302 -14.02 14.25 14.97
N THR A 303 -13.75 13.85 13.73
CA THR A 303 -14.31 14.49 12.54
C THR A 303 -15.52 13.74 11.99
N LEU A 304 -16.43 14.46 11.31
CA LEU A 304 -17.60 13.86 10.66
C LEU A 304 -17.22 12.72 9.68
N LEU A 305 -16.09 12.83 8.98
CA LEU A 305 -15.64 11.80 8.02
C LEU A 305 -15.24 10.50 8.71
N VAL A 306 -14.52 10.59 9.84
CA VAL A 306 -14.14 9.42 10.63
C VAL A 306 -15.38 8.83 11.33
N GLN A 307 -16.24 9.68 11.89
CA GLN A 307 -17.49 9.26 12.51
C GLN A 307 -18.38 8.50 11.53
N MET A 308 -18.57 9.04 10.33
CA MET A 308 -19.32 8.42 9.25
C MET A 308 -18.79 7.02 8.90
N CYS A 309 -17.46 6.85 8.76
CA CYS A 309 -16.88 5.55 8.45
C CYS A 309 -17.10 4.55 9.59
N LYS A 310 -16.90 4.96 10.84
CA LYS A 310 -17.16 4.12 12.02
C LYS A 310 -18.62 3.70 12.10
N THR A 311 -19.55 4.66 11.98
CA THR A 311 -20.98 4.38 12.05
C THR A 311 -21.46 3.49 10.89
N ALA A 312 -20.89 3.62 9.69
CA ALA A 312 -21.18 2.71 8.58
C ALA A 312 -20.75 1.26 8.89
N VAL A 313 -19.53 1.08 9.42
CA VAL A 313 -19.02 -0.25 9.83
C VAL A 313 -19.87 -0.83 10.97
N ASP A 314 -20.10 -0.05 12.03
CA ASP A 314 -20.89 -0.48 13.20
C ASP A 314 -22.30 -0.89 12.79
N ARG A 315 -22.92 -0.13 11.87
CA ARG A 315 -24.26 -0.47 11.36
C ARG A 315 -24.26 -1.76 10.57
N GLN A 316 -23.27 -1.98 9.69
CA GLN A 316 -23.19 -3.24 8.95
C GLN A 316 -22.95 -4.44 9.90
N ILE A 317 -22.13 -4.28 10.94
CA ILE A 317 -21.94 -5.32 11.98
C ILE A 317 -23.26 -5.61 12.70
N ALA A 318 -23.99 -4.58 13.11
CA ALA A 318 -25.29 -4.72 13.78
C ALA A 318 -26.31 -5.40 12.87
N TRP A 319 -26.41 -4.95 11.62
CA TRP A 319 -27.31 -5.53 10.63
C TRP A 319 -27.00 -6.99 10.32
N GLY A 320 -25.72 -7.37 10.19
CA GLY A 320 -25.31 -8.76 10.02
C GLY A 320 -25.75 -9.65 11.19
N LYS A 321 -25.63 -9.16 12.42
CA LYS A 321 -26.14 -9.84 13.62
C LYS A 321 -27.66 -9.97 13.63
N GLU A 322 -28.38 -8.88 13.30
CA GLU A 322 -29.85 -8.85 13.22
C GLU A 322 -30.40 -9.89 12.22
N ASN A 323 -29.69 -10.10 11.12
CA ASN A 323 -30.11 -10.97 10.02
C ASN A 323 -29.41 -12.33 9.99
N ASN A 324 -28.55 -12.62 10.98
CA ASN A 324 -27.76 -13.84 11.07
C ASN A 324 -26.93 -14.13 9.78
N VAL A 325 -26.29 -13.10 9.25
CA VAL A 325 -25.41 -13.16 8.07
C VAL A 325 -24.07 -12.46 8.35
N PRO A 326 -22.99 -12.78 7.62
CA PRO A 326 -21.74 -12.02 7.70
C PRO A 326 -21.94 -10.53 7.38
N TRP A 327 -21.10 -9.68 7.97
CA TRP A 327 -21.03 -8.25 7.68
C TRP A 327 -19.86 -7.94 6.73
N GLY A 328 -19.76 -6.69 6.27
CA GLY A 328 -18.73 -6.27 5.31
C GLY A 328 -19.24 -6.28 3.87
N ILE A 329 -20.49 -5.87 3.67
CA ILE A 329 -21.15 -5.80 2.37
C ILE A 329 -20.47 -4.70 1.56
N SER A 330 -19.89 -5.13 0.44
CA SER A 330 -19.22 -4.27 -0.53
C SER A 330 -19.41 -4.83 -1.93
N GLU A 331 -19.22 -4.00 -2.94
CA GLU A 331 -19.17 -4.46 -4.33
C GLU A 331 -18.02 -5.46 -4.51
N SER A 332 -18.35 -6.59 -5.14
CA SER A 332 -17.40 -7.62 -5.51
C SER A 332 -17.88 -8.27 -6.82
N ALA A 333 -16.93 -8.75 -7.62
CA ALA A 333 -17.29 -9.55 -8.79
C ALA A 333 -17.90 -10.87 -8.31
N TYR A 334 -19.01 -11.28 -8.92
CA TYR A 334 -19.56 -12.62 -8.76
C TYR A 334 -19.07 -13.50 -9.91
N ALA A 335 -18.70 -14.74 -9.62
CA ALA A 335 -18.44 -15.70 -10.69
C ALA A 335 -19.80 -16.20 -11.23
N ALA A 336 -19.92 -16.41 -12.54
CA ALA A 336 -21.18 -16.92 -13.13
C ALA A 336 -21.62 -18.28 -12.55
N PHE A 337 -20.73 -19.02 -11.88
CA PHE A 337 -21.05 -20.26 -11.16
C PHE A 337 -21.92 -20.06 -9.90
N ASP A 338 -22.00 -18.84 -9.38
CA ASP A 338 -22.75 -18.51 -8.16
C ASP A 338 -24.25 -18.23 -8.44
N LEU A 339 -24.69 -18.29 -9.70
CA LEU A 339 -26.09 -18.07 -10.10
C LEU A 339 -27.06 -19.17 -9.64
N ASN A 340 -26.53 -20.34 -9.26
CA ASN A 340 -27.33 -21.53 -8.91
C ASN A 340 -27.22 -21.91 -7.41
N GLN A 341 -26.68 -21.04 -6.55
CA GLN A 341 -26.63 -21.28 -5.10
C GLN A 341 -27.79 -20.62 -4.35
#